data_AF-A0A7J6B4Y1-F1
#
_entry.id   AF-A0A7J6B4Y1-F1
#
_cell.length_a   1.000
_cell.length_b   1.000
_cell.length_c   1.000
_cell.angle_alpha   90.00
_cell.angle_beta   90.00
_cell.angle_gamma   90.00
#
_symmetry.space_group_name_H-M   'P 1'
#
loop_
_entity.id
_entity.type
_entity.pdbx_description
1 polymer ?
#
loop_
_entity_poly.entity_id
_entity_poly.type
_entity_poly.pdbx_seq_one_letter_code
_entity_poly.pdbx_strand_id
1 'polypeptide(L)'
;MKMKIIILAFCVWSCQAVMENCPCPPLENGFLVPRLEIYEHDVNISYGCDTGWKPALGTRWGEITCRNGTWSHSPQCINSTSCLTPYASHAKPAHRPAAFYPHASLLPFVCDRGYEFDGTDSALCIHATWR
;
A
#
# COMPACT_ATOMS: atom_id res chain seq x y z
N MET A 1 9.01 -6.04 -70.52
CA MET A 1 9.60 -6.65 -69.32
C MET A 1 8.79 -6.20 -68.12
N LYS A 2 8.08 -7.12 -67.45
CA LYS A 2 7.13 -6.83 -66.36
C LYS A 2 7.88 -6.80 -65.04
N MET A 3 7.87 -5.68 -64.31
CA MET A 3 8.40 -5.61 -62.95
C MET A 3 7.22 -5.59 -61.98
N LYS A 4 6.85 -6.77 -61.45
CA LYS A 4 5.86 -6.89 -60.38
C LYS A 4 6.60 -6.75 -59.05
N ILE A 5 6.40 -5.64 -58.36
CA ILE A 5 6.87 -5.42 -56.99
C ILE A 5 5.97 -6.26 -56.08
N ILE A 6 6.48 -7.38 -55.60
CA ILE A 6 5.82 -8.19 -54.57
C ILE A 6 6.11 -7.50 -53.24
N ILE A 7 5.18 -6.65 -52.79
CA ILE A 7 5.17 -6.18 -51.41
C ILE A 7 4.87 -7.43 -50.58
N LEU A 8 5.91 -8.04 -49.99
CA LEU A 8 5.73 -9.06 -48.97
C LEU A 8 5.04 -8.37 -47.79
N ALA A 9 3.71 -8.42 -47.77
CA ALA A 9 2.93 -8.10 -46.59
C ALA A 9 3.28 -9.18 -45.55
N PHE A 10 4.37 -8.96 -44.81
CA PHE A 10 4.58 -9.66 -43.56
C PHE A 10 3.42 -9.23 -42.67
N CYS A 11 2.36 -10.04 -42.63
CA CYS A 11 1.37 -9.95 -41.58
C CYS A 11 2.11 -10.24 -40.27
N VAL A 12 2.66 -9.20 -39.64
CA VAL A 12 3.20 -9.29 -38.30
C VAL A 12 1.99 -9.46 -37.40
N TRP A 13 1.64 -10.71 -37.12
CA TRP A 13 0.59 -11.05 -36.16
C TRP A 13 1.15 -10.74 -34.77
N SER A 14 1.07 -9.47 -34.36
CA SER A 14 1.54 -9.05 -33.04
C SER A 14 0.54 -9.51 -31.98
N CYS A 15 0.93 -10.50 -31.18
CA CYS A 15 0.22 -10.83 -29.95
C CYS A 15 0.47 -9.72 -28.92
N GLN A 16 -0.60 -9.11 -28.41
CA GLN A 16 -0.52 -8.08 -27.37
C GLN A 16 -1.02 -8.66 -26.05
N ALA A 17 -0.37 -8.30 -24.95
CA ALA A 17 -0.87 -8.62 -23.63
C ALA A 17 -2.17 -7.82 -23.41
N VAL A 18 -3.26 -8.52 -23.06
CA VAL A 18 -4.49 -7.88 -22.61
C VAL A 18 -4.30 -7.56 -21.14
N MET A 19 -4.33 -6.28 -20.78
CA MET A 19 -4.25 -5.84 -19.40
C MET A 19 -5.65 -5.76 -18.80
N GLU A 20 -5.82 -6.35 -17.63
CA GLU A 20 -7.09 -6.38 -16.92
C GLU A 20 -7.31 -5.11 -16.09
N ASN A 21 -8.58 -4.73 -16.00
CA ASN A 21 -9.09 -3.63 -15.19
C ASN A 21 -9.38 -4.11 -13.76
N CYS A 22 -9.32 -3.21 -12.79
CA CYS A 22 -9.56 -3.54 -11.38
C CYS A 22 -11.01 -3.24 -10.98
N PRO A 23 -11.62 -4.07 -10.11
CA PRO A 23 -12.92 -3.75 -9.50
C PRO A 23 -12.78 -2.66 -8.43
N CYS A 24 -13.90 -2.12 -7.99
CA CYS A 24 -13.95 -1.21 -6.84
C CYS A 24 -13.30 -1.85 -5.59
N PRO A 25 -12.21 -1.25 -5.05
CA PRO A 25 -11.55 -1.81 -3.90
C PRO A 25 -12.42 -1.63 -2.64
N PRO A 26 -12.45 -2.62 -1.74
CA PRO A 26 -13.13 -2.47 -0.46
C PRO A 26 -12.42 -1.41 0.39
N LEU A 27 -13.19 -0.48 0.95
CA LEU A 27 -12.69 0.53 1.88
C LEU A 27 -13.79 0.85 2.89
N GLU A 28 -13.48 0.62 4.17
CA GLU A 28 -14.32 1.01 5.29
C GLU A 28 -13.79 2.29 5.94
N ASN A 29 -14.70 3.10 6.50
CA ASN A 29 -14.39 4.36 7.19
C ASN A 29 -13.58 5.35 6.32
N GLY A 30 -13.91 5.42 5.04
CA GLY A 30 -13.26 6.29 4.06
C GLY A 30 -13.96 6.31 2.72
N PHE A 31 -13.33 6.99 1.77
CA PHE A 31 -13.89 7.25 0.44
C PHE A 31 -12.81 7.26 -0.64
N LEU A 32 -13.19 6.84 -1.86
CA LEU A 32 -12.32 6.80 -3.05
C LEU A 32 -12.54 8.03 -3.92
N VAL A 33 -11.48 8.50 -4.59
CA VAL A 33 -11.50 9.66 -5.48
C VAL A 33 -10.76 9.32 -6.79
N PRO A 34 -11.47 9.13 -7.92
CA PRO A 34 -12.93 8.98 -8.03
C PRO A 34 -13.41 7.64 -7.47
N ARG A 35 -14.73 7.53 -7.20
CA ARG A 35 -15.38 6.24 -6.93
C ARG A 35 -16.04 5.70 -8.20
N LEU A 36 -15.52 4.60 -8.71
CA LEU A 36 -16.02 3.86 -9.88
C LEU A 36 -16.22 2.39 -9.52
N GLU A 37 -17.02 1.68 -10.32
CA GLU A 37 -17.18 0.23 -10.20
C GLU A 37 -16.01 -0.54 -10.84
N ILE A 38 -15.42 0.04 -11.91
CA ILE A 38 -14.31 -0.53 -12.68
C ILE A 38 -13.27 0.56 -12.93
N TYR A 39 -12.00 0.21 -12.79
CA TYR A 39 -10.85 1.09 -12.95
C TYR A 39 -9.91 0.54 -14.01
N GLU A 40 -9.52 1.39 -14.96
CA GLU A 40 -8.62 1.00 -16.04
C GLU A 40 -7.25 0.56 -15.52
N HIS A 41 -6.60 -0.34 -16.25
CA HIS A 41 -5.20 -0.66 -16.03
C HIS A 41 -4.33 0.61 -15.91
N ASP A 42 -3.37 0.60 -14.99
CA ASP A 42 -2.43 1.68 -14.69
C ASP A 42 -3.02 2.98 -14.13
N VAL A 43 -4.34 3.04 -13.88
CA VAL A 43 -4.92 4.20 -13.20
C VAL A 43 -4.43 4.26 -11.74
N ASN A 44 -4.02 5.45 -11.32
CA ASN A 44 -3.74 5.78 -9.91
C ASN A 44 -4.92 6.58 -9.36
N ILE A 45 -5.48 6.14 -8.24
CA ILE A 45 -6.58 6.82 -7.55
C ILE A 45 -6.19 7.15 -6.12
N SER A 46 -6.77 8.21 -5.58
CA SER A 46 -6.58 8.58 -4.18
C SER A 46 -7.74 8.09 -3.31
N TYR A 47 -7.47 7.89 -2.03
CA TYR A 47 -8.50 7.65 -1.03
C TYR A 47 -8.26 8.47 0.24
N GLY A 48 -9.36 8.89 0.85
CA GLY A 48 -9.39 9.59 2.13
C GLY A 48 -10.06 8.72 3.19
N CYS A 49 -9.87 9.09 4.46
CA CYS A 49 -10.53 8.45 5.59
C CYS A 49 -11.48 9.42 6.28
N ASP A 50 -12.54 8.88 6.85
CA ASP A 50 -13.55 9.64 7.57
C ASP A 50 -12.98 10.23 8.88
N THR A 51 -13.71 11.18 9.47
CA THR A 51 -13.32 11.80 10.75
C THR A 51 -13.07 10.75 11.83
N GLY A 52 -11.92 10.84 12.50
CA GLY A 52 -11.49 9.87 13.50
C GLY A 52 -10.62 8.73 12.93
N TRP A 53 -10.44 8.67 11.61
CA TRP A 53 -9.64 7.68 10.90
C TRP A 53 -8.52 8.33 10.09
N LYS A 54 -7.53 7.52 9.69
CA LYS A 54 -6.44 7.94 8.82
C LYS A 54 -5.94 6.79 7.94
N PRO A 55 -5.32 7.07 6.78
CA PRO A 55 -4.67 6.05 5.98
C PRO A 55 -3.62 5.26 6.78
N ALA A 56 -3.57 3.94 6.59
CA ALA A 56 -2.52 3.06 7.13
C ALA A 56 -1.13 3.30 6.50
N LEU A 57 -0.92 4.47 5.90
CA LEU A 57 0.31 4.93 5.26
C LEU A 57 0.94 6.12 6.03
N GLY A 58 0.21 6.70 6.99
CA GLY A 58 0.68 7.83 7.79
C GLY A 58 0.56 9.19 7.10
N THR A 59 0.04 9.20 5.88
CA THR A 59 -0.24 10.38 5.07
C THR A 59 -1.68 10.84 5.25
N ARG A 60 -1.98 12.06 4.79
CA ARG A 60 -3.36 12.60 4.79
C ARG A 60 -4.29 11.88 3.81
N TRP A 61 -3.72 11.45 2.68
CA TRP A 61 -4.38 10.73 1.60
C TRP A 61 -3.56 9.47 1.31
N GLY A 62 -4.22 8.38 0.93
CA GLY A 62 -3.54 7.24 0.33
C GLY A 62 -3.74 7.20 -1.17
N GLU A 63 -2.87 6.48 -1.87
CA GLU A 63 -2.90 6.31 -3.33
C GLU A 63 -2.73 4.83 -3.67
N ILE A 64 -3.53 4.34 -4.61
CA ILE A 64 -3.46 2.95 -5.09
C ILE A 64 -3.51 2.91 -6.61
N THR A 65 -2.72 2.02 -7.20
CA THR A 65 -2.64 1.85 -8.67
C THR A 65 -3.22 0.51 -9.09
N CYS A 66 -4.05 0.50 -10.13
CA CYS A 66 -4.50 -0.74 -10.74
C CYS A 66 -3.39 -1.34 -11.60
N ARG A 67 -3.00 -2.59 -11.35
CA ARG A 67 -1.98 -3.33 -12.09
C ARG A 67 -2.55 -4.68 -12.51
N ASN A 68 -2.95 -4.75 -13.76
CA ASN A 68 -3.48 -5.94 -14.42
C ASN A 68 -4.49 -6.71 -13.55
N GLY A 69 -5.62 -6.08 -13.25
CA GLY A 69 -6.70 -6.65 -12.42
C GLY A 69 -6.46 -6.59 -10.91
N THR A 70 -5.26 -6.22 -10.46
CA THR A 70 -4.89 -6.20 -9.03
C THR A 70 -4.45 -4.81 -8.56
N TRP A 71 -4.96 -4.36 -7.41
CA TRP A 71 -4.51 -3.11 -6.79
C TRP A 71 -3.10 -3.24 -6.20
N SER A 72 -2.29 -2.18 -6.30
CA SER A 72 -0.92 -2.12 -5.77
C SER A 72 -0.83 -2.45 -4.28
N HIS A 73 -1.87 -2.12 -3.53
CA HIS A 73 -2.11 -2.54 -2.15
C HIS A 73 -3.59 -2.33 -1.82
N SER A 74 -4.07 -2.93 -0.73
CA SER A 74 -5.42 -2.67 -0.22
C SER A 74 -5.46 -1.28 0.42
N PRO A 75 -6.39 -0.40 0.04
CA PRO A 75 -6.61 0.85 0.78
C PRO A 75 -7.15 0.49 2.17
N GLN A 76 -6.63 1.15 3.20
CA GLN A 76 -7.02 0.90 4.58
C GLN A 76 -7.06 2.20 5.40
N CYS A 77 -8.15 2.36 6.14
CA CYS A 77 -8.34 3.39 7.14
C CYS A 77 -8.27 2.77 8.53
N ILE A 78 -7.40 3.32 9.38
CA ILE A 78 -7.20 2.89 10.77
C ILE A 78 -7.61 4.02 11.71
N ASN A 79 -7.91 3.69 12.97
CA ASN A 79 -8.22 4.71 13.96
C ASN A 79 -7.06 5.74 14.00
N SER A 80 -7.42 7.03 14.02
CA SER A 80 -6.46 8.13 14.02
C SER A 80 -5.43 8.04 15.14
N THR A 81 -5.80 7.41 16.27
CA THR A 81 -4.93 7.19 17.45
C THR A 81 -4.03 5.96 17.36
N SER A 82 -4.18 5.11 16.34
CA SER A 82 -3.31 3.95 16.12
C SER A 82 -1.92 4.38 15.64
N CYS A 83 -0.89 3.67 16.08
CA CYS A 83 0.49 3.88 15.63
C CYS A 83 0.80 2.98 14.45
N LEU A 84 1.56 3.47 13.49
CA LEU A 84 2.10 2.63 12.41
C LEU A 84 3.31 1.87 12.91
N THR A 85 3.70 0.80 12.22
CA THR A 85 4.93 0.07 12.53
C THR A 85 6.10 1.07 12.64
N PRO A 86 6.78 1.17 13.79
CA PRO A 86 7.90 2.07 13.94
C PRO A 86 9.12 1.54 13.19
N TYR A 87 9.94 2.46 12.72
CA TYR A 87 11.32 2.16 12.37
C TYR A 87 12.18 2.26 13.63
N ALA A 88 12.95 1.21 13.93
CA ALA A 88 13.90 1.19 15.02
C ALA A 88 15.29 0.85 14.46
N SER A 89 16.27 1.71 14.71
CA SER A 89 17.65 1.47 14.30
C SER A 89 18.27 0.39 15.18
N HIS A 90 18.91 -0.62 14.57
CA HIS A 90 19.59 -1.72 15.27
C HIS A 90 18.71 -2.54 16.23
N ALA A 91 17.40 -2.50 16.02
CA ALA A 91 16.44 -3.28 16.77
C ALA A 91 15.25 -3.63 15.87
N LYS A 92 14.56 -4.71 16.21
CA LYS A 92 13.36 -5.17 15.50
C LYS A 92 12.29 -5.59 16.49
N PRO A 93 11.00 -5.50 16.12
CA PRO A 93 9.92 -6.04 16.94
C PRO A 93 10.19 -7.51 17.33
N ALA A 94 9.97 -7.85 18.60
CA ALA A 94 10.21 -9.20 19.13
C ALA A 94 9.24 -10.24 18.53
N HIS A 95 8.10 -9.76 18.03
CA HIS A 95 7.09 -10.56 17.34
C HIS A 95 6.95 -10.10 15.89
N ARG A 96 6.22 -10.87 15.09
CA ARG A 96 5.93 -10.51 13.69
C ARG A 96 5.30 -9.11 13.64
N PRO A 97 5.88 -8.14 12.92
CA PRO A 97 5.35 -6.79 12.87
C PRO A 97 3.97 -6.77 12.21
N ALA A 98 3.05 -6.04 12.84
CA ALA A 98 1.78 -5.65 12.23
C ALA A 98 1.94 -4.27 11.59
N ALA A 99 1.15 -3.97 10.55
CA ALA A 99 1.21 -2.68 9.84
C ALA A 99 0.83 -1.49 10.76
N PHE A 100 -0.01 -1.74 11.76
CA PHE A 100 -0.43 -0.75 12.74
C PHE A 100 -0.78 -1.41 14.07
N TYR A 101 -0.80 -0.59 15.12
CA TYR A 101 -1.03 -0.97 16.50
C TYR A 101 -2.06 -0.03 17.12
N PRO A 102 -3.15 -0.53 17.72
CA PRO A 102 -4.12 0.30 18.41
C PRO A 102 -3.50 1.14 19.53
N HIS A 103 -4.18 2.22 19.93
CA HIS A 103 -3.81 2.97 21.12
C HIS A 103 -3.63 2.06 22.35
N ALA A 104 -2.65 2.38 23.19
CA ALA A 104 -2.23 1.62 24.37
C ALA A 104 -1.58 0.26 24.07
N SER A 105 -1.26 -0.06 22.81
CA SER A 105 -0.45 -1.22 22.47
C SER A 105 1.00 -1.05 22.95
N LEU A 106 1.54 -2.08 23.59
CA LEU A 106 2.96 -2.18 23.94
C LEU A 106 3.67 -3.09 22.92
N LEU A 107 4.72 -2.57 22.29
CA LEU A 107 5.52 -3.28 21.30
C LEU A 107 6.93 -3.55 21.84
N PRO A 108 7.26 -4.79 22.21
CA PRO A 108 8.62 -5.16 22.60
C PRO A 108 9.54 -5.29 21.38
N PHE A 109 10.82 -4.99 21.58
CA PHE A 109 11.88 -5.06 20.59
C PHE A 109 13.01 -5.98 21.06
N VAL A 110 13.80 -6.45 20.10
CA VAL A 110 15.06 -7.15 20.33
C VAL A 110 16.15 -6.43 19.56
N CYS A 111 17.25 -6.11 20.23
CA CYS A 111 18.43 -5.53 19.62
C CYS A 111 19.10 -6.50 18.64
N ASP A 112 19.69 -5.93 17.59
CA ASP A 112 20.63 -6.65 16.74
C ASP A 112 21.89 -7.03 17.55
N ARG A 113 22.63 -8.03 17.06
CA ARG A 113 23.84 -8.50 17.75
C ARG A 113 24.84 -7.36 17.94
N GLY A 114 25.30 -7.16 19.17
CA GLY A 114 26.27 -6.13 19.55
C GLY A 114 25.64 -4.80 19.99
N TYR A 115 24.31 -4.72 20.02
CA TYR A 115 23.56 -3.60 20.57
C TYR A 115 22.81 -4.03 21.83
N GLU A 116 22.59 -3.07 22.73
CA GLU A 116 21.79 -3.22 23.94
C GLU A 116 20.90 -2.00 24.12
N PHE A 117 19.79 -2.16 24.85
CA PHE A 117 18.92 -1.04 25.17
C PHE A 117 19.51 -0.22 26.32
N ASP A 118 19.51 1.11 26.15
CA ASP A 118 19.65 2.05 27.25
C ASP A 118 18.25 2.42 27.75
N GLY A 119 17.80 1.73 28.81
CA GLY A 119 16.46 1.89 29.37
C GLY A 119 15.51 0.75 29.00
N THR A 120 14.40 1.06 28.32
CA THR A 120 13.33 0.10 28.04
C THR A 120 13.50 -0.59 26.69
N ASP A 121 13.07 -1.84 26.62
CA ASP A 121 13.07 -2.69 25.43
C ASP A 121 11.74 -2.63 24.66
N SER A 122 10.84 -1.73 25.03
CA SER A 122 9.48 -1.68 24.51
C SER A 122 9.01 -0.24 24.31
N ALA A 123 8.10 -0.06 23.35
CA ALA A 123 7.47 1.23 23.04
C ALA A 123 5.95 1.14 23.22
N LEU A 124 5.36 2.18 23.80
CA LEU A 124 3.92 2.32 24.02
C LEU A 124 3.29 3.24 22.97
N CYS A 125 2.20 2.79 22.35
CA CYS A 125 1.44 3.61 21.41
C CYS A 125 0.48 4.58 22.11
N ILE A 126 0.78 5.88 22.08
CA ILE A 126 -0.06 6.93 22.67
C ILE A 126 -0.48 7.93 21.59
N HIS A 127 -1.78 8.00 21.27
CA HIS A 127 -2.35 8.93 20.27
C HIS A 127 -1.49 9.04 19.00
N ALA A 128 -1.29 7.91 18.31
CA ALA A 128 -0.48 7.78 17.10
C ALA A 128 1.04 8.01 17.23
N THR A 129 1.55 8.17 18.45
CA THR A 129 2.97 8.40 18.71
C THR A 129 3.53 7.27 19.56
N TRP A 130 4.70 6.74 19.19
CA TRP A 130 5.45 5.80 20.02
C TRP A 130 6.18 6.55 21.14
N ARG A 131 6.12 5.98 22.35
CA ARG A 131 6.75 6.52 23.57
C ARG A 131 7.53 5.45 24.28
#